data_AF-A0A6B3IWH9-F1
#
_entry.id   AF-A0A6B3IWH9-F1
#
_cell.length_a   1.000
_cell.length_b   1.000
_cell.length_c   1.000
_cell.angle_alpha   90.00
_cell.angle_beta   90.00
_cell.angle_gamma   90.00
#
_symmetry.space_group_name_H-M   'P 1'
#
loop_
_entity.id
_entity.type
_entity.pdbx_description
1 polymer ?
#
loop_
_entity_poly.entity_id
_entity_poly.type
_entity_poly.pdbx_seq_one_letter_code
_entity_poly.pdbx_strand_id
1 'polypeptide(L)'
;ERNLLLPGGREVLVSARYVREHPLGPVRRVVVLLRGTEARRRTERSHAELIATVAHELRSPLTSVKGFTATLLAKWERFTDDQKRLMLETVDADAGRVTRLIAELLDISRIDSGRLELRRQPVDISA
;
A
#
# COMPACT_ATOMS: atom_id res chain seq x y z
N GLU A 1 10.02 25.32 9.90
CA GLU A 1 10.72 24.61 8.80
C GLU A 1 10.00 24.96 7.49
N ARG A 2 10.70 24.96 6.36
CA ARG A 2 10.12 25.19 5.03
C ARG A 2 10.74 24.22 4.02
N ASN A 3 9.94 23.72 3.09
CA ASN A 3 10.45 22.99 1.94
C ASN A 3 10.98 24.00 0.90
N LEU A 4 12.20 23.78 0.41
CA LEU A 4 12.78 24.52 -0.70
C LEU A 4 13.02 23.57 -1.87
N LEU A 5 12.66 24.03 -3.06
CA LEU A 5 12.96 23.36 -4.32
C LEU A 5 14.27 23.95 -4.87
N LEU A 6 15.32 23.14 -4.94
CA LEU A 6 16.62 23.53 -5.47
C LEU A 6 16.65 23.40 -7.00
N PRO A 7 17.55 24.12 -7.70
CA PRO A 7 17.83 23.90 -9.11
C PRO A 7 18.13 22.42 -9.38
N GLY A 8 17.47 21.82 -10.36
CA GLY A 8 17.54 20.37 -10.63
C GLY A 8 16.41 19.54 -9.99
N GLY A 9 15.40 20.17 -9.39
CA GLY A 9 14.19 19.50 -8.89
C GLY A 9 14.35 18.84 -7.52
N ARG A 10 15.47 19.12 -6.82
CA ARG A 10 15.79 18.50 -5.53
C ARG A 10 15.08 19.22 -4.40
N GLU A 11 14.28 18.50 -3.62
CA GLU A 11 13.52 19.11 -2.52
C GLU A 11 14.17 18.86 -1.16
N VAL A 12 14.43 19.96 -0.45
CA VAL A 12 15.14 19.97 0.82
C VAL A 12 14.30 20.67 1.87
N LEU A 13 14.11 20.02 3.01
CA LEU A 13 13.52 20.64 4.18
C LEU A 13 14.58 21.50 4.86
N VAL A 14 14.28 22.79 4.99
CA VAL A 14 15.17 23.78 5.61
C VAL A 14 14.58 24.24 6.92
N SER A 15 15.34 24.10 8.00
CA SER A 15 15.04 24.73 9.28
C SER A 15 16.18 25.68 9.65
N ALA A 16 15.83 26.82 10.24
CA ALA A 16 16.81 27.77 10.74
C ALA A 16 16.45 28.19 12.16
N ARG A 17 17.45 28.26 13.05
CA ARG A 17 17.31 28.82 14.39
C ARG A 17 18.41 29.83 14.67
N TYR A 18 18.04 30.89 15.38
CA TYR A 18 18.99 31.82 15.98
C TYR A 18 19.51 31.25 17.29
N VAL A 19 20.83 31.32 17.48
CA VAL A 19 21.51 30.99 18.73
C VAL A 19 21.93 32.30 19.41
N ARG A 20 21.43 32.52 20.62
CA ARG A 20 21.68 33.69 21.48
C ARG A 20 22.16 33.19 22.85
N GLU A 21 23.02 33.94 23.53
CA GLU A 21 23.50 33.57 24.88
C GLU A 21 22.41 33.72 25.95
N HIS A 22 21.50 34.68 25.78
CA HIS A 22 20.34 34.88 26.63
C HIS A 22 19.14 35.35 25.79
N PRO A 23 17.90 35.21 26.30
CA PRO A 23 16.71 35.75 25.64
C PRO A 23 16.92 37.25 25.32
N LEU A 24 16.55 37.65 24.10
CA LEU A 24 16.67 39.02 23.55
C LEU A 24 18.11 39.56 23.33
N GLY A 25 19.17 38.80 23.67
CA GLY A 25 20.56 39.19 23.39
C GLY A 25 20.91 39.14 21.90
N PRO A 26 22.07 39.68 21.47
CA PRO A 26 22.46 39.67 20.05
C PRO A 26 22.54 38.26 19.47
N VAL A 27 22.24 38.12 18.16
CA VAL A 27 22.39 36.83 17.46
C VAL A 27 23.88 36.51 17.37
N ARG A 28 24.30 35.42 18.00
CA ARG A 28 25.69 34.92 17.91
C ARG A 28 25.89 34.06 16.68
N ARG A 29 24.94 33.17 16.39
CA ARG A 29 25.00 32.22 15.27
C ARG A 29 23.62 31.96 14.68
N VAL A 30 23.59 31.64 13.40
CA VAL A 30 22.42 31.05 12.73
C VAL A 30 22.77 29.60 12.42
N VAL A 31 21.96 28.67 12.92
CA VAL A 31 22.07 27.25 12.56
C VAL A 31 21.04 26.96 11.50
N VAL A 32 21.48 26.50 10.34
CA VAL A 32 20.62 26.06 9.23
C VAL A 32 20.78 24.55 9.07
N LEU A 33 19.68 23.83 9.13
CA LEU A 33 19.63 22.39 8.86
C LEU A 33 19.00 22.17 7.48
N LEU A 34 19.68 21.38 6.66
CA LEU A 34 19.20 20.93 5.36
C LEU A 34 18.98 19.42 5.43
N ARG A 35 17.73 18.97 5.26
CA ARG A 35 17.39 17.54 5.25
C ARG A 35 16.78 17.17 3.91
N GLY A 36 17.38 16.20 3.21
CA GLY A 36 16.82 15.65 1.99
C GLY A 36 15.48 14.94 2.27
N THR A 37 14.50 15.16 1.39
CA THR A 37 13.16 14.56 1.51
C THR A 37 12.95 13.35 0.58
N GLU A 38 13.94 13.04 -0.26
CA GLU A 38 13.88 12.04 -1.32
C GLU A 38 13.55 10.63 -0.81
N ALA A 39 14.24 10.17 0.24
CA ALA A 39 14.03 8.82 0.78
C ALA A 39 12.60 8.62 1.31
N ARG A 40 12.09 9.58 2.09
CA ARG A 40 10.72 9.53 2.64
C ARG A 40 9.68 9.53 1.52
N ARG A 41 9.85 10.39 0.52
CA ARG A 41 8.93 10.44 -0.63
C ARG A 41 8.98 9.19 -1.49
N ARG A 42 10.14 8.55 -1.60
CA ARG A 42 10.27 7.28 -2.33
C ARG A 42 9.44 6.19 -1.64
N THR A 43 9.50 6.11 -0.32
CA THR A 43 8.64 5.21 0.48
C THR A 43 7.16 5.56 0.32
N GLU A 44 6.79 6.83 0.46
CA GLU A 44 5.40 7.28 0.31
C GLU A 44 4.85 6.98 -1.10
N ARG A 45 5.65 7.20 -2.15
CA ARG A 45 5.28 6.85 -3.53
C ARG A 45 5.13 5.34 -3.71
N SER A 46 6.06 4.54 -3.18
CA SER A 46 5.99 3.08 -3.27
C SER A 46 4.75 2.52 -2.57
N HIS A 47 4.35 3.08 -1.42
CA HIS A 47 3.08 2.74 -0.77
C HIS A 47 1.87 3.11 -1.63
N ALA A 48 1.86 4.31 -2.22
CA ALA A 48 0.77 4.73 -3.09
C ALA A 48 0.64 3.84 -4.34
N GLU A 49 1.77 3.46 -4.94
CA GLU A 49 1.83 2.54 -6.08
C GLU A 49 1.32 1.15 -5.70
N LEU A 50 1.72 0.62 -4.54
CA LEU A 50 1.21 -0.66 -4.01
C LEU A 50 -0.32 -0.64 -3.86
N ILE A 51 -0.85 0.40 -3.22
CA ILE A 51 -2.30 0.57 -3.02
C ILE A 51 -3.03 0.64 -4.37
N ALA A 52 -2.48 1.40 -5.32
CA ALA A 52 -3.06 1.53 -6.65
C ALA A 52 -3.10 0.17 -7.37
N THR A 53 -1.99 -0.58 -7.35
CA THR A 53 -1.91 -1.93 -7.94
C THR A 53 -2.93 -2.87 -7.31
N VAL A 54 -3.00 -2.93 -5.99
CA VAL A 54 -3.98 -3.80 -5.30
C VAL A 54 -5.42 -3.39 -5.65
N ALA A 55 -5.73 -2.10 -5.69
CA ALA A 55 -7.06 -1.64 -6.08
C ALA A 55 -7.42 -2.04 -7.52
N HIS A 56 -6.45 -2.00 -8.45
CA HIS A 56 -6.63 -2.46 -9.82
C HIS A 56 -6.86 -3.98 -9.89
N GLU A 57 -6.06 -4.77 -9.17
CA GLU A 57 -6.18 -6.22 -9.16
C GLU A 57 -7.45 -6.72 -8.47
N LEU A 58 -7.95 -6.01 -7.45
CA LEU A 58 -9.23 -6.32 -6.81
C LEU A 58 -10.43 -5.97 -7.69
N ARG A 59 -10.32 -4.94 -8.54
CA ARG A 59 -11.45 -4.48 -9.37
C ARG A 59 -11.97 -5.57 -10.29
N SER A 60 -11.08 -6.34 -10.92
CA SER A 60 -11.46 -7.38 -11.88
C SER A 60 -12.31 -8.50 -11.24
N PRO A 61 -11.85 -9.22 -10.19
CA PRO A 61 -12.64 -10.29 -9.57
C PRO A 61 -13.93 -9.75 -8.93
N LEU A 62 -13.92 -8.55 -8.34
CA LEU A 62 -15.15 -7.95 -7.80
C LEU A 62 -16.18 -7.62 -8.90
N THR A 63 -15.71 -7.16 -10.06
CA THR A 63 -16.59 -6.90 -11.22
C THR A 63 -17.22 -8.20 -11.70
N SER A 64 -16.44 -9.27 -11.78
CA SER A 64 -16.90 -10.61 -12.15
C SER A 64 -17.93 -11.16 -11.16
N VAL A 65 -17.62 -11.15 -9.86
CA VAL A 65 -18.54 -11.55 -8.78
C VAL A 65 -19.86 -10.78 -8.88
N LYS A 66 -19.80 -9.46 -9.02
CA LYS A 66 -21.00 -8.63 -9.15
C LYS A 66 -21.78 -8.93 -10.43
N GLY A 67 -21.09 -9.14 -11.55
CA GLY A 67 -21.69 -9.43 -12.84
C GLY A 67 -22.43 -10.76 -12.87
N PHE A 68 -21.80 -11.83 -12.40
CA PHE A 68 -22.41 -13.16 -12.35
C PHE A 68 -23.57 -13.20 -11.36
N THR A 69 -23.39 -12.67 -10.15
CA THR A 69 -24.48 -12.62 -9.15
C THR A 69 -25.68 -11.80 -9.64
N ALA A 70 -25.46 -10.62 -10.24
CA ALA A 70 -26.54 -9.82 -10.82
C ALA A 70 -27.26 -10.55 -11.96
N THR A 71 -26.51 -11.26 -12.81
CA THR A 71 -27.07 -12.03 -13.92
C THR A 71 -27.91 -13.21 -13.43
N LEU A 72 -27.42 -13.96 -12.44
CA LEU A 72 -28.16 -15.05 -11.80
C LEU A 72 -29.44 -14.54 -11.15
N LEU A 73 -29.38 -13.45 -10.39
CA LEU A 73 -30.54 -12.86 -9.73
C LEU A 73 -31.60 -12.36 -10.73
N ALA A 74 -31.18 -11.74 -11.84
CA ALA A 74 -32.11 -11.16 -12.81
C ALA A 74 -32.71 -12.19 -13.78
N LYS A 75 -32.03 -13.31 -14.03
CA LYS A 75 -32.36 -14.25 -15.12
C LYS A 75 -32.26 -15.72 -14.69
N TRP A 76 -32.50 -16.03 -13.42
CA TRP A 76 -32.33 -17.37 -12.84
C TRP A 76 -32.96 -18.49 -13.68
N GLU A 77 -34.24 -18.33 -14.05
CA GLU A 77 -35.00 -19.30 -14.84
C GLU A 77 -34.53 -19.46 -16.29
N ARG A 78 -33.63 -18.58 -16.77
CA ARG A 78 -33.12 -18.62 -18.15
C ARG A 78 -31.87 -19.48 -18.32
N PHE A 79 -31.35 -20.04 -17.24
CA PHE A 79 -30.12 -20.83 -17.25
C PHE A 79 -30.39 -22.27 -16.84
N THR A 80 -29.63 -23.20 -17.43
CA THR A 80 -29.58 -24.58 -16.96
C THR A 80 -28.86 -24.66 -15.61
N ASP A 81 -29.05 -25.76 -14.89
CA ASP A 81 -28.38 -25.94 -13.60
C ASP A 81 -26.85 -26.00 -13.73
N ASP A 82 -26.34 -26.53 -14.84
CA ASP A 82 -24.90 -26.53 -15.14
C ASP A 82 -24.36 -25.12 -15.39
N GLN A 83 -25.11 -24.27 -16.09
CA GLN A 83 -24.74 -22.86 -16.28
C GLN A 83 -24.74 -22.09 -14.97
N LYS A 84 -25.75 -22.31 -14.11
CA LYS A 84 -25.82 -21.71 -12.77
C LYS A 84 -24.63 -22.15 -11.92
N ARG A 85 -24.32 -23.44 -11.92
CA ARG A 85 -23.17 -24.01 -11.20
C ARG A 85 -21.87 -23.37 -11.65
N LEU A 86 -21.61 -23.30 -12.96
CA LEU A 86 -20.40 -22.68 -13.51
C LEU A 86 -20.26 -21.20 -13.09
N MET A 87 -21.34 -20.43 -13.15
CA MET A 87 -21.33 -19.03 -12.70
C MET A 87 -21.04 -18.92 -11.20
N LEU A 88 -21.62 -19.79 -10.37
CA LEU A 88 -21.37 -19.82 -8.92
C LEU A 88 -19.94 -20.26 -8.58
N GLU A 89 -19.39 -21.25 -9.29
CA GLU A 89 -17.98 -21.65 -9.17
C GLU A 89 -17.04 -20.51 -9.54
N THR A 90 -17.38 -19.73 -10.56
CA THR A 90 -16.59 -18.54 -10.94
C THR A 90 -16.66 -17.47 -9.86
N VAL A 91 -17.84 -17.23 -9.27
CA VAL A 91 -18.02 -16.31 -8.14
C VAL A 91 -17.18 -16.75 -6.93
N ASP A 92 -17.19 -18.03 -6.60
CA ASP A 92 -16.41 -18.58 -5.47
C ASP A 92 -14.90 -18.43 -5.70
N ALA A 93 -14.42 -18.77 -6.90
CA ALA A 93 -13.02 -18.63 -7.27
C ALA A 93 -12.54 -17.16 -7.20
N ASP A 94 -13.35 -16.22 -7.70
CA ASP A 94 -13.02 -14.80 -7.67
C ASP A 94 -13.09 -14.20 -6.27
N ALA A 95 -14.04 -14.63 -5.44
CA ALA A 95 -14.09 -14.28 -4.03
C ALA A 95 -12.83 -14.78 -3.29
N GLY A 96 -12.43 -16.03 -3.55
CA GLY A 96 -11.18 -16.60 -3.02
C GLY A 96 -9.93 -15.84 -3.46
N ARG A 97 -9.88 -15.37 -4.72
CA ARG A 97 -8.80 -14.51 -5.22
C ARG A 97 -8.73 -13.18 -4.46
N VAL A 98 -9.88 -12.54 -4.20
CA VAL A 98 -9.95 -11.31 -3.39
C VAL A 98 -9.44 -11.55 -1.97
N THR A 99 -9.87 -12.64 -1.32
CA THR A 99 -9.40 -12.99 0.02
C THR A 99 -7.88 -13.18 0.06
N ARG A 100 -7.29 -13.85 -0.95
CA ARG A 100 -5.85 -14.05 -1.05
C ARG A 100 -5.09 -12.73 -1.19
N LEU A 101 -5.53 -11.84 -2.09
CA LEU A 101 -4.91 -10.52 -2.30
C LEU A 101 -4.93 -9.66 -1.02
N ILE A 102 -6.03 -9.72 -0.25
CA ILE A 102 -6.12 -9.03 1.04
C ILE A 102 -5.12 -9.62 2.05
N ALA A 103 -5.00 -10.94 2.13
CA ALA A 103 -4.05 -11.60 3.01
C ALA A 103 -2.59 -11.21 2.67
N GLU A 104 -2.23 -11.23 1.38
CA GLU A 104 -0.91 -10.81 0.90
C GLU A 104 -0.61 -9.36 1.28
N LEU A 105 -1.58 -8.44 1.15
CA LEU A 105 -1.42 -7.06 1.58
C LEU A 105 -1.20 -6.92 3.09
N LEU A 106 -1.92 -7.70 3.90
CA LEU A 106 -1.75 -7.71 5.36
C LEU A 106 -0.37 -8.23 5.76
N ASP A 107 0.14 -9.25 5.07
CA ASP A 107 1.47 -9.79 5.32
C ASP A 107 2.57 -8.79 4.94
N ILE A 108 2.43 -8.08 3.80
CA ILE A 108 3.31 -6.96 3.44
C ILE A 108 3.30 -5.89 4.54
N SER A 109 2.12 -5.51 5.05
CA SER A 109 2.01 -4.52 6.12
C SER A 109 2.70 -4.97 7.43
N ARG A 110 2.61 -6.26 7.77
CA ARG A 110 3.32 -6.84 8.93
C ARG A 110 4.83 -6.82 8.74
N ILE A 111 5.32 -7.11 7.54
CA ILE A 111 6.74 -7.02 7.19
C ILE A 111 7.23 -5.59 7.34
N ASP A 112 6.53 -4.62 6.74
CA ASP A 112 6.93 -3.21 6.71
C ASP A 112 6.91 -2.57 8.11
N SER A 113 6.00 -3.01 8.98
CA SER A 113 5.92 -2.56 10.37
C SER A 113 6.89 -3.28 11.32
N GLY A 114 7.68 -4.24 10.82
CA GLY A 114 8.60 -5.05 11.63
C GLY A 114 7.90 -5.98 12.61
N ARG A 115 6.60 -6.27 12.41
CA ARG A 115 5.77 -7.10 13.29
C ARG A 115 5.68 -8.56 12.85
N LEU A 116 6.37 -8.94 11.77
CA LEU A 116 6.44 -10.33 11.33
C LEU A 116 7.32 -11.14 12.30
N GLU A 117 6.70 -12.01 13.08
CA GLU A 117 7.41 -12.95 13.95
C GLU A 117 7.90 -14.16 13.16
N LEU A 118 9.22 -14.30 13.02
CA LEU A 118 9.83 -15.46 12.37
C LEU A 118 10.16 -16.55 13.40
N ARG A 119 9.40 -17.66 13.36
CA ARG A 119 9.71 -18.87 14.12
C ARG A 119 10.70 -19.73 13.36
N ARG A 120 11.99 -19.46 13.57
CA ARG A 120 13.08 -20.22 12.93
C ARG A 120 13.28 -21.54 13.66
N GLN A 121 13.24 -22.64 12.91
CA GLN A 121 13.53 -23.99 13.40
C GLN A 121 14.29 -24.78 12.32
N PRO A 122 15.16 -25.73 12.69
CA PRO A 122 15.72 -26.68 11.73
C PRO A 122 14.61 -27.43 11.01
N VAL A 123 14.68 -27.51 9.68
CA VAL A 123 13.77 -28.31 8.84
C VAL A 123 14.61 -29.13 7.87
N ASP A 124 14.20 -30.37 7.64
CA ASP A 124 14.78 -31.18 6.58
C ASP A 124 14.26 -30.69 5.23
N ILE A 125 15.18 -30.39 4.31
CA ILE A 125 14.89 -29.88 2.97
C ILE A 125 15.00 -30.96 1.90
N SER A 126 15.30 -32.20 2.28
CA SER A 126 15.35 -33.32 1.34
C SER A 126 13.95 -33.89 1.10
N ALA A 127 13.44 -33.66 -0.11
CA ALA A 127 12.24 -34.26 -0.68
C ALA A 127 12.54 -34.69 -2.12
#